data_AF-R5ZZP7-F1
#
_entry.id   AF-R5ZZP7-F1
#
_cell.length_a   1.000
_cell.length_b   1.000
_cell.length_c   1.000
_cell.angle_alpha   90.00
_cell.angle_beta   90.00
_cell.angle_gamma   90.00
#
_symmetry.space_group_name_H-M   'P 1'
#
loop_
_entity.id
_entity.type
_entity.pdbx_description
1 polymer ?
#
loop_
_entity_poly.entity_id
_entity_poly.type
_entity_poly.pdbx_seq_one_letter_code
_entity_poly.pdbx_strand_id
1 'polypeptide(L)'
;MTKAEVQSNIRYNENLVAQYRNNISQLQSQINELERLRTKFQNLQNAFGSRQSNRKRKLSSVFSAKLNVKMLSVYASAMNGLLSGSEYRNTYNGLSTAQERINSQIRSLDREINDNNSNLSYRQGRANYWRRQLPYATDK
;
A
#
# COMPACT_ATOMS: atom_id res chain seq x y z
N MET A 1 29.87 25.03 29.14
CA MET A 1 28.47 24.64 28.91
C MET A 1 27.88 24.25 30.24
N THR A 2 26.74 24.83 30.58
CA THR A 2 26.09 24.70 31.88
C THR A 2 25.23 23.44 31.94
N LYS A 3 24.97 22.93 33.15
CA LYS A 3 24.03 21.81 33.35
C LYS A 3 22.65 22.09 32.74
N ALA A 4 22.19 23.34 32.81
CA ALA A 4 20.92 23.75 32.22
C ALA A 4 20.90 23.61 30.68
N GLU A 5 21.98 23.99 30.00
CA GLU A 5 22.11 23.83 28.54
C GLU A 5 22.16 22.35 28.14
N VAL A 6 22.88 21.52 28.90
CA VAL A 6 22.94 20.08 28.65
C VAL A 6 21.58 19.43 28.87
N GLN A 7 20.87 19.76 29.94
CA GLN A 7 19.51 19.26 30.21
C GLN A 7 18.52 19.70 29.12
N SER A 8 18.61 20.94 28.63
CA SER A 8 17.79 21.43 27.53
C SER A 8 18.02 20.60 26.26
N ASN A 9 19.28 20.32 25.93
CA ASN A 9 19.63 19.48 24.79
C ASN A 9 19.13 18.03 24.93
N ILE A 10 19.15 17.45 26.13
CA ILE A 10 18.59 16.12 26.39
C ILE A 10 17.08 16.13 26.09
N ARG A 11 16.33 17.05 26.70
CA ARG A 11 14.88 17.17 26.52
C ARG A 11 14.51 17.39 25.05
N TYR A 12 15.25 18.24 24.35
CA TYR A 12 15.04 18.48 22.92
C TYR A 12 15.15 17.19 22.09
N ASN A 13 16.20 16.39 22.31
CA ASN A 13 16.37 15.14 21.57
C ASN A 13 15.32 14.09 21.99
N GLU A 14 14.95 14.02 23.27
CA GLU A 14 13.89 13.13 23.76
C GLU A 14 12.52 13.47 23.14
N ASN A 15 12.19 14.75 23.02
CA ASN A 15 10.97 15.20 22.35
C ASN A 15 10.94 14.76 20.88
N LEU A 16 12.05 14.92 20.15
CA LEU A 16 12.15 14.43 18.77
C LEU A 16 12.05 12.90 18.67
N VAL A 17 12.64 12.17 19.61
CA VAL A 17 12.51 10.69 19.69
C VAL A 17 11.04 10.30 19.84
N ALA A 18 10.29 10.97 20.71
CA ALA A 18 8.86 10.73 20.87
C ALA A 18 8.07 11.04 19.60
N GLN A 19 8.37 12.17 18.94
CA GLN A 19 7.74 12.55 17.66
C GLN A 19 7.99 11.50 16.57
N TYR A 20 9.23 11.07 16.35
CA TYR A 20 9.53 10.07 15.33
C TYR A 20 8.86 8.72 15.60
N ARG A 21 8.78 8.29 16.87
CA ARG A 21 8.03 7.08 17.25
C ARG A 21 6.54 7.18 16.92
N ASN A 22 5.93 8.33 17.20
CA ASN A 22 4.52 8.57 16.87
C ASN A 22 4.30 8.55 15.35
N ASN A 23 5.17 9.21 14.59
CA ASN A 23 5.10 9.21 13.13
C ASN A 23 5.22 7.79 12.55
N ILE A 24 6.19 6.99 13.02
CA ILE A 24 6.36 5.59 12.60
C ILE A 24 5.07 4.79 12.85
N SER A 25 4.48 4.92 14.03
CA SER A 25 3.24 4.22 14.39
C SER A 25 2.07 4.61 13.47
N GLN A 26 1.93 5.91 13.18
CA GLN A 26 0.89 6.42 12.27
C GLN A 26 1.08 5.91 10.84
N LEU A 27 2.31 5.96 10.31
CA LEU A 27 2.63 5.46 8.97
C LEU A 27 2.39 3.94 8.87
N GLN A 28 2.74 3.17 9.89
CA GLN A 28 2.46 1.73 9.96
C GLN A 28 0.95 1.46 9.93
N SER A 29 0.14 2.26 10.64
CA SER A 29 -1.32 2.16 10.58
C SER A 29 -1.86 2.39 9.17
N GLN A 30 -1.36 3.43 8.48
CA GLN A 30 -1.75 3.72 7.10
C GLN A 30 -1.35 2.60 6.13
N ILE A 31 -0.17 2.00 6.30
CA ILE A 31 0.26 0.83 5.52
C ILE A 31 -0.74 -0.33 5.72
N ASN A 32 -1.12 -0.63 6.97
CA ASN A 32 -2.08 -1.69 7.26
C ASN A 32 -3.43 -1.46 6.57
N GLU A 33 -3.91 -0.22 6.50
CA GLU A 33 -5.14 0.12 5.78
C GLU A 33 -5.00 -0.08 4.26
N LEU A 34 -3.86 0.33 3.69
CA LEU A 34 -3.55 0.14 2.27
C LEU A 34 -3.43 -1.34 1.91
N GLU A 35 -2.85 -2.18 2.77
CA GLU A 35 -2.77 -3.63 2.53
C GLU A 35 -4.15 -4.30 2.54
N ARG A 36 -5.03 -3.88 3.45
CA ARG A 36 -6.43 -4.33 3.45
C ARG A 36 -7.14 -3.90 2.17
N LEU A 37 -6.91 -2.67 1.71
CA LEU A 37 -7.48 -2.17 0.47
C LEU A 37 -6.97 -2.95 -0.75
N ARG A 38 -5.65 -3.18 -0.84
CA ARG A 38 -5.02 -3.99 -1.89
C ARG A 38 -5.67 -5.37 -1.98
N THR A 39 -5.85 -6.02 -0.84
CA THR A 39 -6.49 -7.35 -0.75
C THR A 39 -7.92 -7.32 -1.30
N LYS A 40 -8.71 -6.28 -0.99
CA LYS A 40 -10.07 -6.11 -1.56
C LYS A 40 -10.04 -5.99 -3.09
N PHE A 41 -9.11 -5.20 -3.63
CA PHE A 41 -8.94 -5.05 -5.09
C PHE A 41 -8.48 -6.35 -5.76
N GLN A 42 -7.59 -7.11 -5.12
CA GLN A 42 -7.16 -8.42 -5.62
C GLN A 42 -8.33 -9.42 -5.66
N ASN A 43 -9.12 -9.48 -4.61
CA ASN A 43 -10.31 -10.34 -4.56
C ASN A 43 -11.34 -9.94 -5.62
N LEU A 44 -11.56 -8.65 -5.82
CA LEU A 44 -12.46 -8.13 -6.85
C LEU A 44 -11.98 -8.52 -8.26
N GLN A 45 -10.68 -8.37 -8.54
CA GLN A 45 -10.09 -8.73 -9.82
C GLN A 45 -10.19 -10.23 -10.10
N ASN A 46 -9.92 -11.07 -9.10
CA ASN A 46 -10.05 -12.52 -9.20
C ASN A 46 -11.50 -12.94 -9.46
N ALA A 47 -12.45 -12.35 -8.72
CA ALA A 47 -13.87 -12.62 -8.91
C ALA A 47 -14.36 -12.18 -10.29
N PHE A 48 -13.92 -11.01 -10.76
CA PHE A 48 -14.24 -10.48 -12.08
C PHE A 48 -13.71 -11.40 -13.20
N GLY A 49 -12.44 -11.77 -13.14
CA GLY A 49 -11.81 -12.71 -14.08
C GLY A 49 -12.52 -14.07 -14.08
N SER A 50 -12.82 -14.63 -12.91
CA SER A 50 -13.51 -15.92 -12.77
C SER A 50 -14.92 -15.89 -13.38
N ARG A 51 -15.70 -14.84 -13.11
CA ARG A 51 -17.03 -14.66 -13.71
C ARG A 51 -16.94 -14.57 -15.23
N GLN A 52 -15.93 -13.87 -15.75
CA GLN A 52 -15.74 -13.77 -17.19
C GLN A 52 -15.38 -15.10 -17.84
N SER A 53 -14.46 -15.84 -17.25
CA SER A 53 -14.11 -17.19 -17.71
C SER A 53 -15.32 -18.13 -17.69
N ASN A 54 -16.18 -18.05 -16.68
CA ASN A 54 -17.43 -18.82 -16.63
C ASN A 54 -18.39 -18.47 -17.76
N ARG A 55 -18.57 -17.17 -18.03
CA ARG A 55 -19.41 -16.69 -19.13
C ARG A 55 -18.91 -17.17 -20.48
N LYS A 56 -17.59 -17.11 -20.73
CA LYS A 56 -16.97 -17.64 -21.96
C LYS A 56 -17.20 -19.14 -22.14
N ARG A 57 -17.06 -19.93 -21.07
CA ARG A 57 -17.32 -21.38 -21.12
C ARG A 57 -18.78 -21.71 -21.42
N LYS A 58 -19.72 -21.04 -20.74
CA LYS A 58 -21.16 -21.21 -21.00
C LYS A 58 -21.51 -20.85 -22.44
N LEU A 59 -20.96 -19.74 -22.94
CA LEU A 59 -21.12 -19.34 -24.33
C LEU A 59 -20.65 -20.45 -25.27
N SER A 60 -19.40 -20.91 -25.13
CA SER A 60 -18.85 -22.00 -25.95
C SER A 60 -19.69 -23.28 -25.91
N SER A 61 -20.22 -23.64 -24.74
CA SER A 61 -21.07 -24.83 -24.58
C SER A 61 -22.37 -24.72 -25.38
N VAL A 62 -23.05 -23.57 -25.32
CA VAL A 62 -24.28 -23.32 -26.09
C VAL A 62 -24.01 -23.46 -27.59
N PHE A 63 -22.86 -23.00 -28.08
CA PHE A 63 -22.49 -23.13 -29.51
C PHE A 63 -22.13 -24.55 -29.92
N SER A 64 -21.48 -25.31 -29.05
CA SER A 64 -21.14 -26.70 -29.34
C SER A 64 -22.36 -27.63 -29.43
N ALA A 65 -23.52 -27.22 -28.89
CA ALA A 65 -24.72 -28.05 -28.78
C ALA A 65 -25.52 -28.27 -30.09
N LYS A 66 -24.92 -28.08 -31.27
CA LYS A 66 -25.49 -28.41 -32.61
C LYS A 66 -26.86 -27.78 -32.96
N LEU A 67 -27.29 -26.68 -32.33
CA LEU A 67 -28.44 -25.90 -32.81
C LEU A 67 -27.98 -24.90 -33.88
N ASN A 68 -28.05 -25.32 -35.15
CA ASN A 68 -27.62 -24.52 -36.30
C ASN A 68 -28.67 -23.46 -36.68
N VAL A 69 -28.88 -22.47 -35.81
CA VAL A 69 -29.79 -21.34 -36.05
C VAL A 69 -28.93 -20.09 -36.28
N LYS A 70 -29.07 -19.43 -37.43
CA LYS A 70 -28.32 -18.21 -37.79
C LYS A 70 -28.39 -17.10 -36.71
N MET A 71 -29.48 -17.06 -35.94
CA MET A 71 -29.64 -16.14 -34.81
C MET A 71 -28.68 -16.47 -33.64
N LEU A 72 -28.45 -17.76 -33.36
CA LEU A 72 -27.47 -18.19 -32.35
C LEU A 72 -26.07 -17.74 -32.72
N SER A 73 -25.61 -17.91 -33.97
CA SER A 73 -24.23 -17.55 -34.35
C SER A 73 -23.95 -16.04 -34.27
N VAL A 74 -24.94 -15.18 -34.60
CA VAL A 74 -24.85 -13.73 -34.41
C VAL A 74 -24.79 -13.37 -32.92
N TYR A 75 -25.63 -13.99 -32.10
CA TYR A 75 -25.62 -13.83 -30.65
C TYR A 75 -24.28 -14.27 -30.02
N ALA A 76 -23.69 -15.38 -30.50
CA ALA A 76 -22.35 -15.86 -30.15
C ALA A 76 -21.30 -14.77 -30.30
N SER A 77 -21.31 -14.18 -31.48
CA SER A 77 -20.26 -13.28 -31.93
C SER A 77 -20.34 -11.97 -31.15
N ALA A 78 -21.56 -11.44 -30.97
CA ALA A 78 -21.83 -10.27 -30.14
C ALA A 78 -21.42 -10.50 -28.67
N MET A 79 -21.80 -11.62 -28.07
CA MET A 79 -21.40 -11.95 -26.70
C MET A 79 -19.90 -12.20 -26.56
N ASN A 80 -19.26 -12.85 -27.53
CA ASN A 80 -17.82 -13.04 -27.49
C ASN A 80 -17.11 -11.68 -27.54
N GLY A 81 -17.61 -10.74 -28.35
CA GLY A 81 -17.19 -9.34 -28.38
C GLY A 81 -17.30 -8.66 -27.01
N LEU A 82 -18.45 -8.77 -26.33
CA LEU A 82 -18.64 -8.21 -24.98
C LEU A 82 -17.78 -8.91 -23.91
N LEU A 83 -17.53 -10.22 -24.05
CA LEU A 83 -16.82 -11.02 -23.05
C LEU A 83 -15.29 -10.99 -23.20
N SER A 84 -14.79 -10.61 -24.37
CA SER A 84 -13.35 -10.52 -24.67
C SER A 84 -12.91 -9.13 -25.13
N GLY A 85 -13.86 -8.19 -25.19
CA GLY A 85 -13.68 -6.85 -25.72
C GLY A 85 -12.82 -5.95 -24.85
N SER A 86 -12.66 -4.72 -25.35
CA SER A 86 -11.92 -3.64 -24.70
C SER A 86 -12.43 -3.36 -23.30
N GLU A 87 -13.74 -3.38 -23.06
CA GLU A 87 -14.34 -3.07 -21.76
C GLU A 87 -13.90 -4.04 -20.65
N TYR A 88 -13.85 -5.34 -20.94
CA TYR A 88 -13.32 -6.34 -20.00
C TYR A 88 -11.84 -6.08 -19.70
N ARG A 89 -11.04 -5.89 -20.75
CA ARG A 89 -9.59 -5.62 -20.61
C ARG A 89 -9.34 -4.35 -19.82
N ASN A 90 -10.07 -3.28 -20.12
CA ASN A 90 -9.99 -1.99 -19.43
C ASN A 90 -10.35 -2.13 -17.94
N THR A 91 -11.42 -2.88 -17.63
CA THR A 91 -11.81 -3.11 -16.22
C THR A 91 -10.77 -3.93 -15.48
N TYR A 92 -10.31 -5.04 -16.07
CA TYR A 92 -9.32 -5.92 -15.46
C TYR A 92 -7.98 -5.18 -15.25
N ASN A 93 -7.51 -4.45 -16.26
CA ASN A 93 -6.29 -3.65 -16.20
C ASN A 93 -6.44 -2.47 -15.23
N GLY A 94 -7.60 -1.83 -15.17
CA GLY A 94 -7.88 -0.76 -14.20
C GLY A 94 -7.77 -1.23 -12.76
N LEU A 95 -8.20 -2.46 -12.46
CA LEU A 95 -8.00 -3.09 -11.15
C LEU A 95 -6.51 -3.37 -10.87
N SER A 96 -5.73 -3.81 -11.86
CA SER A 96 -4.27 -3.93 -11.71
C SER A 96 -3.62 -2.58 -11.40
N THR A 97 -3.97 -1.54 -12.17
CA THR A 97 -3.43 -0.19 -11.97
C THR A 97 -3.78 0.37 -10.60
N ALA A 98 -5.00 0.11 -10.09
CA ALA A 98 -5.36 0.49 -8.73
C ALA A 98 -4.47 -0.20 -7.68
N GLN A 99 -4.21 -1.50 -7.83
CA GLN A 99 -3.30 -2.23 -6.93
C GLN A 99 -1.86 -1.70 -7.01
N GLU A 100 -1.37 -1.35 -8.20
CA GLU A 100 -0.04 -0.77 -8.41
C GLU A 100 0.11 0.61 -7.74
N ARG A 101 -0.95 1.43 -7.80
CA ARG A 101 -0.99 2.71 -7.07
C ARG A 101 -0.92 2.50 -5.57
N ILE A 102 -1.69 1.56 -5.04
CA ILE A 102 -1.66 1.20 -3.61
C ILE A 102 -0.25 0.73 -3.20
N ASN A 103 0.36 -0.17 -3.99
CA ASN A 103 1.72 -0.66 -3.74
C ASN A 103 2.76 0.48 -3.77
N SER A 104 2.60 1.44 -4.69
CA SER A 104 3.49 2.60 -4.78
C SER A 104 3.38 3.50 -3.54
N GLN A 105 2.17 3.68 -3.03
CA GLN A 105 1.94 4.42 -1.79
C GLN A 105 2.56 3.71 -0.58
N ILE A 106 2.36 2.39 -0.45
CA ILE A 106 2.99 1.59 0.61
C ILE A 106 4.52 1.79 0.60
N ARG A 107 5.15 1.66 -0.57
CA ARG A 107 6.61 1.89 -0.72
C ARG A 107 7.05 3.31 -0.38
N SER A 108 6.17 4.30 -0.52
CA SER A 108 6.46 5.68 -0.09
C SER A 108 6.48 5.78 1.42
N LEU A 109 5.44 5.26 2.07
CA LEU A 109 5.33 5.25 3.53
C LEU A 109 6.44 4.43 4.18
N ASP A 110 6.85 3.31 3.58
CA ASP A 110 8.01 2.53 4.04
C ASP A 110 9.31 3.34 4.00
N ARG A 111 9.52 4.15 2.95
CA ARG A 111 10.67 5.05 2.87
C ARG A 111 10.64 6.10 3.97
N GLU A 112 9.48 6.70 4.22
CA GLU A 112 9.30 7.66 5.31
C GLU A 112 9.54 7.01 6.69
N ILE A 113 9.11 5.77 6.90
CA ILE A 113 9.41 5.01 8.12
C ILE A 113 10.92 4.82 8.28
N ASN A 114 11.63 4.47 7.21
CA ASN A 114 13.08 4.29 7.25
C ASN A 114 13.80 5.60 7.59
N ASP A 115 13.37 6.72 7.02
CA ASP A 115 13.92 8.04 7.35
C ASP A 115 13.65 8.42 8.81
N ASN A 116 12.43 8.18 9.30
CA ASN A 116 12.08 8.39 10.70
C ASN A 116 12.91 7.48 11.63
N ASN A 117 13.18 6.23 11.25
CA ASN A 117 14.02 5.31 12.02
C ASN A 117 15.48 5.78 12.09
N SER A 118 16.05 6.25 10.99
CA SER A 118 17.39 6.83 10.94
C SER A 118 17.50 8.05 11.85
N ASN A 119 16.52 8.96 11.76
CA ASN A 119 16.45 10.14 12.61
C ASN A 119 16.26 9.78 14.09
N LEU A 120 15.38 8.83 14.39
CA LEU A 120 15.15 8.30 15.73
C LEU A 120 16.46 7.80 16.36
N SER A 121 17.19 6.95 15.64
CA SER A 121 18.48 6.40 16.07
C SER A 121 19.50 7.51 16.34
N TYR A 122 19.61 8.48 15.42
CA TYR A 122 20.49 9.65 15.58
C TYR A 122 20.14 10.44 16.84
N ARG A 123 18.85 10.77 17.06
CA ARG A 123 18.43 11.55 18.23
C ARG A 123 18.62 10.80 19.54
N GLN A 124 18.42 9.48 19.56
CA GLN A 124 18.76 8.65 20.71
C GLN A 124 20.26 8.72 21.04
N GLY A 125 21.11 8.63 20.02
CA GLY A 125 22.56 8.80 20.15
C GLY A 125 22.93 10.17 20.73
N ARG A 126 22.30 11.25 20.23
CA ARG A 126 22.51 12.62 20.73
C ARG A 126 22.04 12.79 22.17
N ALA A 127 20.87 12.27 22.54
CA ALA A 127 20.40 12.30 23.92
C ALA A 127 21.38 11.58 24.86
N ASN A 128 21.88 10.41 24.46
CA ASN A 128 22.86 9.65 25.23
C ASN A 128 24.20 10.37 25.35
N TYR A 129 24.66 11.01 24.27
CA TYR A 129 25.85 11.86 24.31
C TYR A 129 25.70 12.96 25.35
N TRP A 130 24.60 13.71 25.34
CA TRP A 130 24.39 14.80 26.29
C TRP A 130 24.24 14.31 27.73
N ARG A 131 23.59 13.16 27.95
CA ARG A 131 23.56 12.51 29.28
C ARG A 131 24.96 12.20 29.81
N ARG A 132 25.89 11.78 28.95
CA ARG A 132 27.30 11.55 29.31
C ARG A 132 28.08 12.84 29.57
N GLN A 133 27.68 13.96 28.96
CA GLN A 133 28.29 15.27 29.20
C GLN A 133 27.81 15.93 30.50
N LEU A 134 26.62 15.55 30.99
CA LEU A 134 25.98 16.17 32.15
C LEU A 134 26.86 16.21 33.42
N PRO A 135 27.63 15.17 33.78
CA PRO A 135 28.51 15.22 34.96
C PRO A 135 29.67 16.22 34.83
N TYR A 136 30.11 16.53 33.61
CA TYR A 136 31.21 17.44 33.33
C TYR A 136 30.75 18.88 33.08
N ALA A 137 29.43 19.11 33.08
CA ALA A 137 28.87 20.43 32.86
C ALA A 137 28.97 21.29 34.13
N THR A 138 29.27 22.57 33.95
CA THR A 138 29.39 23.49 35.07
C THR A 138 28.01 23.74 35.68
N ASP A 139 27.95 23.80 37.00
CA ASP A 139 26.84 24.48 37.67
C ASP A 139 26.83 25.93 37.18
N LYS A 140 25.62 26.45 36.90
CA LYS A 140 25.48 27.83 36.42
C LYS A 140 26.15 28.81 37.38
#